data_AF-A0A521PFA3-F1
#
_entry.id   AF-A0A521PFA3-F1
#
_cell.length_a   1.000
_cell.length_b   1.000
_cell.length_c   1.000
_cell.angle_alpha   90.00
_cell.angle_beta   90.00
_cell.angle_gamma   90.00
#
_symmetry.space_group_name_H-M   'P 1'
#
loop_
_entity.id
_entity.type
_entity.pdbx_description
1 polymer ?
#
loop_
_entity_poly.entity_id
_entity_poly.type
_entity_poly.pdbx_seq_one_letter_code
_entity_poly.pdbx_strand_id
1 'polypeptide(L)'
;MGQQPNFENRAVIGRALRLRREIDDFEARWPALAKREELLPGFSWTQLERQLVDLSATPTQADMARHLVSATRKLAPFKPPEMVLREILCLTWVLLDENFKGEPEPGAAETI
;
A
#
# COMPACT_ATOMS: atom_id res chain seq x y z
N MET A 1 35.74 13.04 -12.83
CA MET A 1 34.53 12.20 -12.92
C MET A 1 34.02 11.98 -11.50
N GLY A 2 32.83 12.50 -11.20
CA GLY A 2 32.36 12.78 -9.84
C GLY A 2 31.91 11.56 -9.04
N GLN A 3 32.34 11.50 -7.78
CA GLN A 3 31.76 10.63 -6.76
C GLN A 3 30.43 11.24 -6.28
N GLN A 4 29.32 10.62 -6.67
CA GLN A 4 27.99 10.91 -6.12
C GLN A 4 27.40 9.79 -5.21
N PRO A 5 28.15 9.10 -4.30
CA PRO A 5 27.59 8.00 -3.49
C PRO A 5 26.99 8.41 -2.13
N ASN A 6 27.17 9.66 -1.66
CA ASN A 6 26.86 10.00 -0.26
C ASN A 6 25.40 10.45 -0.03
N PHE A 7 24.74 11.01 -1.06
CA PHE A 7 23.37 11.51 -0.94
C PHE A 7 22.33 10.38 -0.96
N GLU A 8 22.53 9.35 -1.80
CA GLU A 8 21.63 8.19 -1.88
C GLU A 8 21.62 7.42 -0.56
N ASN A 9 22.78 7.22 0.07
CA ASN A 9 22.88 6.57 1.37
C ASN A 9 22.11 7.33 2.46
N ARG A 10 22.24 8.65 2.52
CA ARG A 10 21.48 9.46 3.49
C ARG A 10 19.97 9.37 3.27
N ALA A 11 19.52 9.36 2.01
CA ALA A 11 18.10 9.24 1.68
C ALA A 11 17.54 7.85 2.06
N VAL A 12 18.30 6.78 1.82
CA VAL A 12 17.94 5.41 2.22
C VAL A 12 17.89 5.29 3.74
N ILE A 13 18.93 5.75 4.44
CA ILE A 13 18.98 5.75 5.91
C ILE A 13 17.80 6.54 6.49
N GLY A 14 17.51 7.73 5.94
CA GLY A 14 16.37 8.54 6.37
C GLY A 14 15.03 7.84 6.16
N ARG A 15 14.86 7.08 5.07
CA ARG A 15 13.66 6.25 4.85
C ARG A 15 13.56 5.11 5.86
N ALA A 16 14.67 4.43 6.13
CA ALA A 16 14.71 3.33 7.10
C ALA A 16 14.36 3.82 8.52
N LEU A 17 14.90 4.97 8.95
CA LEU A 17 14.60 5.56 10.25
C LEU A 17 13.12 5.97 10.37
N ARG A 18 12.53 6.53 9.30
CA ARG A 18 11.09 6.83 9.28
C ARG A 18 10.24 5.57 9.40
N LEU A 19 10.55 4.55 8.60
CA LEU A 19 9.84 3.27 8.66
C LEU A 19 9.93 2.66 10.06
N ARG A 20 11.11 2.70 10.69
CA ARG A 20 11.28 2.18 12.05
C ARG A 20 10.37 2.91 13.04
N ARG A 21 10.35 4.24 12.99
CA ARG A 21 9.49 5.05 13.85
C ARG A 21 8.01 4.73 13.64
N GLU A 22 7.57 4.57 12.40
CA GLU A 22 6.18 4.21 12.09
C GLU A 22 5.79 2.86 12.70
N ILE A 23 6.72 1.88 12.67
CA ILE A 23 6.53 0.57 13.30
C ILE A 23 6.45 0.72 14.82
N ASP A 24 7.38 1.45 15.43
CA ASP A 24 7.39 1.68 16.88
C ASP A 24 6.07 2.36 17.33
N ASP A 25 5.61 3.38 16.60
CA ASP A 25 4.35 4.10 16.87
C ASP A 25 3.11 3.21 16.61
N PHE A 26 3.21 2.23 15.71
CA PHE A 26 2.15 1.24 15.50
C PHE A 26 2.09 0.26 16.67
N GLU A 27 3.20 -0.38 17.01
CA GLU A 27 3.29 -1.38 18.08
C GLU A 27 2.95 -0.80 19.46
N ALA A 28 3.27 0.47 19.71
CA ALA A 28 2.89 1.16 20.94
C ALA A 28 1.37 1.30 21.10
N ARG A 29 0.64 1.43 20.00
CA ARG A 29 -0.82 1.56 19.98
C ARG A 29 -1.55 0.22 19.79
N TRP A 30 -0.92 -0.72 19.08
CA TRP A 30 -1.39 -2.08 18.80
C TRP A 30 -0.33 -3.08 19.31
N PRO A 31 -0.28 -3.32 20.63
CA PRO A 31 0.63 -4.31 21.19
C PRO A 31 0.24 -5.71 20.74
N ALA A 32 1.23 -6.55 20.47
CA ALA A 32 1.01 -7.95 20.09
C ALA A 32 0.19 -8.69 21.15
N LEU A 33 -0.82 -9.44 20.70
CA LEU A 33 -1.66 -10.25 21.58
C LEU A 33 -0.84 -11.41 22.17
N ALA A 34 -0.94 -11.59 23.48
CA ALA A 34 -0.17 -12.60 24.21
C ALA A 34 -0.70 -14.04 24.02
N LYS A 35 -1.88 -14.22 23.42
CA LYS A 35 -2.52 -15.52 23.23
C LYS A 35 -2.33 -16.03 21.81
N ARG A 36 -2.22 -17.35 21.70
CA ARG A 36 -2.21 -18.05 20.42
C ARG A 36 -3.64 -18.14 19.91
N GLU A 37 -3.92 -17.45 18.82
CA GLU A 37 -5.24 -17.38 18.19
C GLU A 37 -5.29 -18.25 16.92
N GLU A 38 -6.51 -18.54 16.48
CA GLU A 38 -6.74 -19.13 15.16
C GLU A 38 -6.34 -18.11 14.09
N LEU A 39 -5.53 -18.53 13.14
CA LEU A 39 -5.03 -17.66 12.08
C LEU A 39 -6.03 -17.60 10.93
N LEU A 40 -6.10 -16.44 10.26
CA LEU A 40 -6.76 -16.34 8.97
C LEU A 40 -6.11 -17.29 7.95
N PRO A 41 -6.86 -17.77 6.94
CA PRO A 41 -6.29 -18.53 5.84
C PRO A 41 -5.15 -17.76 5.16
N GLY A 42 -4.05 -18.46 4.88
CA GLY A 42 -2.93 -17.90 4.13
C GLY A 42 -3.28 -17.80 2.64
N PHE A 43 -3.02 -16.64 2.05
CA PHE A 43 -3.11 -16.39 0.61
C PHE A 43 -1.88 -15.64 0.12
N SER A 44 -1.54 -15.83 -1.15
CA SER A 44 -0.39 -15.18 -1.79
C SER A 44 -0.69 -13.75 -2.20
N TRP A 45 0.37 -12.95 -2.41
CA TRP A 45 0.25 -11.60 -2.98
C TRP A 45 -0.47 -11.59 -4.33
N THR A 46 -0.27 -12.61 -5.16
CA THR A 46 -0.96 -12.75 -6.45
C THR A 46 -2.45 -13.00 -6.27
N GLN A 47 -2.85 -13.78 -5.26
CA GLN A 47 -4.26 -13.99 -4.95
C GLN A 47 -4.92 -12.70 -4.44
N LEU A 48 -4.24 -11.95 -3.57
CA LEU A 48 -4.71 -10.65 -3.11
C LEU A 48 -4.89 -9.66 -4.27
N GLU A 49 -3.88 -9.53 -5.15
CA GLU A 49 -3.93 -8.63 -6.31
C GLU A 49 -5.13 -8.95 -7.20
N ARG A 50 -5.37 -10.24 -7.48
CA ARG A 50 -6.53 -10.67 -8.28
C ARG A 50 -7.86 -10.24 -7.67
N GLN A 51 -8.02 -10.35 -6.35
CA GLN A 51 -9.26 -9.93 -5.67
C GLN A 51 -9.43 -8.41 -5.70
N LEU A 52 -8.37 -7.63 -5.49
CA LEU A 52 -8.47 -6.17 -5.52
C LEU A 52 -8.71 -5.61 -6.93
N VAL A 53 -8.13 -6.24 -7.95
CA VAL A 53 -8.42 -5.94 -9.36
C VAL A 53 -9.87 -6.26 -9.71
N ASP A 54 -10.39 -7.40 -9.25
CA ASP A 54 -11.77 -7.83 -9.49
C ASP A 54 -12.80 -6.91 -8.80
N LEU A 55 -12.47 -6.41 -7.61
CA LEU A 55 -13.29 -5.44 -6.87
C LEU A 55 -13.28 -4.03 -7.48
N SER A 56 -12.38 -3.73 -8.41
CA SER A 56 -12.26 -2.39 -8.99
C SER A 56 -13.39 -2.11 -9.97
N ALA A 57 -14.09 -0.97 -9.81
CA ALA A 57 -15.23 -0.61 -10.66
C ALA A 57 -14.82 -0.15 -12.06
N THR A 58 -13.58 0.32 -12.23
CA THR A 58 -13.05 0.82 -13.50
C THR A 58 -11.68 0.22 -13.85
N PRO A 59 -11.30 0.18 -15.14
CA PRO A 59 -9.96 -0.26 -15.55
C PRO A 59 -8.83 0.55 -14.90
N THR A 60 -9.02 1.86 -14.73
CA THR A 60 -8.06 2.74 -14.05
C THR A 60 -7.88 2.37 -12.59
N GLN A 61 -8.96 2.06 -11.87
CA GLN A 61 -8.87 1.55 -10.49
C GLN A 61 -8.16 0.20 -10.43
N ALA A 62 -8.39 -0.69 -11.39
CA ALA A 62 -7.69 -1.97 -11.47
C ALA A 62 -6.18 -1.79 -11.67
N ASP A 63 -5.75 -0.87 -12.54
CA ASP A 63 -4.34 -0.52 -12.70
C ASP A 63 -3.74 0.08 -11.43
N MET A 64 -4.49 0.96 -10.76
CA MET A 64 -4.12 1.52 -9.47
C MET A 64 -3.96 0.42 -8.40
N ALA A 65 -4.87 -0.54 -8.33
CA ALA A 65 -4.80 -1.67 -7.41
C ALA A 65 -3.51 -2.47 -7.59
N ARG A 66 -3.08 -2.75 -8.83
CA ARG A 66 -1.81 -3.46 -9.11
C ARG A 66 -0.60 -2.67 -8.60
N HIS A 67 -0.57 -1.35 -8.81
CA HIS A 67 0.51 -0.51 -8.33
C HIS A 67 0.57 -0.46 -6.80
N LEU A 68 -0.58 -0.30 -6.15
CA LEU A 68 -0.68 -0.26 -4.68
C LEU A 68 -0.26 -1.59 -4.05
N VAL A 69 -0.74 -2.72 -4.57
CA VAL A 69 -0.33 -4.05 -4.10
C VAL A 69 1.17 -4.25 -4.27
N SER A 70 1.74 -3.86 -5.41
CA SER A 70 3.18 -3.95 -5.66
C SER A 70 3.99 -3.11 -4.66
N ALA A 71 3.54 -1.90 -4.34
CA ALA A 71 4.18 -1.04 -3.35
C ALA A 71 4.09 -1.63 -1.93
N THR A 72 2.91 -2.07 -1.50
CA THR A 72 2.70 -2.69 -0.19
C THR A 72 3.53 -3.98 -0.04
N ARG A 73 3.57 -4.83 -1.07
CA ARG A 73 4.36 -6.07 -1.08
C ARG A 73 5.85 -5.81 -0.85
N LYS A 74 6.40 -4.72 -1.38
CA LYS A 74 7.82 -4.37 -1.20
C LYS A 74 8.15 -3.99 0.25
N LEU A 75 7.19 -3.42 0.97
CA LEU A 75 7.37 -2.95 2.35
C LEU A 75 6.94 -3.98 3.40
N ALA A 76 6.04 -4.90 3.04
CA ALA A 76 5.46 -5.86 3.97
C ALA A 76 6.48 -6.70 4.77
N PRO A 77 7.62 -7.17 4.21
CA PRO A 77 8.61 -7.92 4.98
C PRO A 77 9.23 -7.14 6.15
N PHE A 78 9.11 -5.82 6.13
CA PHE A 78 9.68 -4.94 7.15
C PHE A 78 8.65 -4.42 8.15
N LYS A 79 7.38 -4.86 8.05
CA LYS A 79 6.27 -4.34 8.87
C LYS A 79 5.60 -5.46 9.67
N PRO A 80 5.03 -5.15 10.85
CA PRO A 80 4.18 -6.10 11.56
C PRO A 80 3.00 -6.57 10.69
N PRO A 81 2.57 -7.85 10.77
CA PRO A 81 1.48 -8.36 9.95
C PRO A 81 0.17 -7.56 10.07
N GLU A 82 -0.19 -7.11 11.28
CA GLU A 82 -1.38 -6.29 11.50
C GLU A 82 -1.29 -4.89 10.85
N MET A 83 -0.08 -4.33 10.74
CA MET A 83 0.14 -3.08 10.03
C MET A 83 -0.07 -3.28 8.52
N VAL A 84 0.44 -4.38 7.97
CA VAL A 84 0.22 -4.76 6.56
C VAL A 84 -1.26 -5.02 6.30
N LEU A 85 -1.96 -5.73 7.19
CA LEU A 85 -3.40 -5.95 7.12
C LEU A 85 -4.16 -4.63 7.09
N ARG A 86 -3.81 -3.69 7.98
CA ARG A 86 -4.41 -2.34 7.99
C ARG A 86 -4.20 -1.62 6.66
N GLU A 87 -3.00 -1.68 6.10
CA GLU A 87 -2.71 -1.08 4.79
C GLU A 87 -3.61 -1.68 3.71
N ILE A 88 -3.73 -3.01 3.66
CA ILE A 88 -4.61 -3.71 2.71
C ILE A 88 -6.06 -3.24 2.86
N LEU A 89 -6.58 -3.15 4.09
CA LEU A 89 -7.94 -2.67 4.34
C LEU A 89 -8.14 -1.22 3.87
N CYS A 90 -7.14 -0.36 4.06
CA CYS A 90 -7.17 1.00 3.52
C CYS A 90 -7.17 1.02 1.98
N LEU A 91 -6.38 0.16 1.32
CA LEU A 91 -6.40 0.05 -0.14
C LEU A 91 -7.80 -0.35 -0.63
N THR A 92 -8.40 -1.37 -0.01
CA THR A 92 -9.76 -1.82 -0.35
C THR A 92 -10.79 -0.72 -0.13
N TRP A 93 -10.71 0.03 0.98
CA TRP A 93 -11.60 1.16 1.23
C TRP A 93 -11.53 2.20 0.10
N VAL A 94 -10.33 2.57 -0.33
CA VAL A 94 -10.14 3.53 -1.43
C VAL A 94 -10.65 2.98 -2.76
N LEU A 95 -10.45 1.69 -3.04
CA LEU A 95 -10.93 1.07 -4.28
C LEU A 95 -12.46 0.98 -4.35
N LEU A 96 -13.13 0.83 -3.20
CA LEU A 96 -14.59 0.74 -3.10
C LEU A 96 -15.29 2.09 -2.94
N ASP A 97 -14.55 3.20 -2.84
CA ASP A 97 -15.15 4.53 -2.76
C ASP A 97 -15.71 4.95 -4.13
N GLU A 98 -17.02 4.79 -4.31
CA GLU A 98 -17.78 5.15 -5.52
C GLU A 98 -17.71 6.66 -5.85
N ASN A 99 -17.26 7.51 -4.92
CA ASN A 99 -17.06 8.94 -5.18
C ASN A 99 -15.70 9.29 -5.78
N PHE A 100 -14.85 8.30 -6.07
CA PHE A 100 -13.54 8.54 -6.68
C PHE A 100 -13.71 8.99 -8.15
N LYS A 101 -13.88 10.30 -8.34
CA LYS A 101 -13.80 10.94 -9.66
C LYS A 101 -12.34 10.98 -10.08
N GLY A 102 -11.91 10.02 -10.91
CA GLY A 102 -10.68 10.18 -11.69
C GLY A 102 -10.77 11.52 -12.43
N GLU A 103 -9.71 12.31 -12.41
CA GLU A 103 -9.70 13.63 -13.06
C GLU A 103 -10.28 13.50 -14.48
N PRO A 104 -11.29 14.31 -14.86
CA PRO A 104 -11.80 14.27 -16.21
C PRO A 104 -10.68 14.69 -17.15
N GLU A 105 -10.43 13.90 -18.21
CA GLU A 105 -9.50 14.30 -19.26
C GLU A 105 -9.89 15.69 -19.79
N PRO A 106 -8.97 16.66 -19.80
CA PRO A 106 -9.23 17.99 -20.34
C PRO A 106 -9.28 17.89 -21.87
N GLY A 107 -10.44 17.58 -22.43
CA GLY A 107 -10.59 17.53 -23.89
C GLY A 107 -11.99 17.32 -24.48
N ALA A 108 -13.00 16.97 -23.69
CA ALA A 108 -14.32 16.62 -24.24
C ALA A 108 -15.35 17.78 -24.30
N ALA A 109 -14.91 19.04 -24.19
CA ALA A 109 -15.82 20.19 -24.11
C ALA A 109 -15.45 21.32 -25.07
N GLU A 110 -15.35 21.05 -26.37
CA GLU A 110 -15.58 22.06 -27.41
C GLU A 110 -16.24 21.43 -28.64
N THR A 111 -17.57 21.28 -28.59
CA THR A 111 -18.39 21.30 -29.81
C THR A 111 -19.82 21.70 -29.46
N ILE A 112 -20.06 23.01 -29.35
CA ILE A 112 -21.33 23.66 -29.74
C ILE A 112 -20.97 25.01 -30.34
#